data_AF-A0A8S4BWC2-F1
#
_entry.id   AF-A0A8S4BWC2-F1
#
_cell.length_a   1.000
_cell.length_b   1.000
_cell.length_c   1.000
_cell.angle_alpha   90.00
_cell.angle_beta   90.00
_cell.angle_gamma   90.00
#
_symmetry.space_group_name_H-M   'P 1'
#
loop_
_entity.id
_entity.type
_entity.pdbx_description
1 polymer ?
#
loop_
_entity_poly.entity_id
_entity_poly.type
_entity_poly.pdbx_seq_one_letter_code
_entity_poly.pdbx_strand_id
1 'polypeptide(L)'
;MGTVSRVYTFGIFFAVTRLFVPFFWLLMAQMFGKNIDQFQGYMSISDIMEHLYGKVARWITNIASIVTSIGLVALQATAMGCIIHYFFQIPTSYGTIISTSILALYSAFGRIRAVAYTDVFQFVILIIAIPLACSFAYREAGGYENIMSSLPKEMLSLNLTKDNIQYLVVFELNFLQLITANCWHFHAEISIK
;
A
#
# COMPACT_ATOMS: atom_id res chain seq x y z
N MET A 1 12.35 8.03 -3.59
CA MET A 1 10.88 8.18 -3.57
C MET A 1 10.29 7.01 -2.80
N GLY A 2 9.73 7.25 -1.61
CA GLY A 2 9.16 6.20 -0.78
C GLY A 2 8.74 6.73 0.59
N THR A 3 7.91 5.97 1.29
CA THR A 3 7.41 6.32 2.64
C THR A 3 8.55 6.66 3.59
N VAL A 4 9.66 5.92 3.52
CA VAL A 4 10.87 6.14 4.34
C VAL A 4 11.49 7.51 4.11
N SER A 5 11.65 7.94 2.85
CA SER A 5 12.18 9.27 2.52
C SER A 5 11.26 10.38 3.03
N ARG A 6 9.94 10.17 3.02
CA ARG A 6 9.00 11.13 3.60
C ARG A 6 9.08 11.18 5.13
N VAL A 7 9.34 10.05 5.80
CA VAL A 7 9.61 10.06 7.25
C VAL A 7 10.87 10.87 7.56
N TYR A 8 11.92 10.78 6.74
CA TYR A 8 13.13 11.59 6.92
C TYR A 8 12.93 13.08 6.70
N THR A 9 12.01 13.51 5.83
CA THR A 9 11.76 14.93 5.57
C THR A 9 10.72 15.53 6.53
N PHE A 10 9.69 14.77 6.90
CA PHE A 10 8.55 15.26 7.68
C PHE A 10 8.54 14.80 9.14
N GLY A 11 9.52 14.00 9.55
CA GLY A 11 9.72 13.59 10.93
C GLY A 11 8.65 12.61 11.46
N ILE A 12 8.49 12.62 12.78
CA ILE A 12 7.68 11.65 13.52
C ILE A 12 6.19 11.73 13.18
N PHE A 13 5.70 12.89 12.75
CA PHE A 13 4.29 13.11 12.39
C PHE A 13 3.82 12.13 11.32
N PHE A 14 4.56 12.02 10.21
CA PHE A 14 4.21 11.11 9.12
C PHE A 14 4.30 9.63 9.52
N ALA A 15 5.20 9.28 10.44
CA ALA A 15 5.32 7.91 10.96
C ALA A 15 4.10 7.54 11.85
N VAL A 16 3.68 8.44 12.72
CA VAL A 16 2.50 8.25 13.59
C VAL A 16 1.24 8.09 12.75
N THR A 17 1.03 8.96 11.75
CA THR A 17 -0.11 8.87 10.83
C THR A 17 -0.18 7.52 10.11
N ARG A 18 0.96 6.90 9.78
CA ARG A 18 1.01 5.57 9.14
C ARG A 18 0.62 4.43 10.08
N LEU A 19 0.85 4.55 11.38
CA LEU A 19 0.44 3.54 12.37
C LEU A 19 -1.08 3.44 12.55
N PHE A 20 -1.84 4.50 12.24
CA PHE A 20 -3.30 4.48 12.30
C PHE A 20 -3.97 3.67 11.17
N VAL A 21 -3.27 3.45 10.05
CA VAL A 21 -3.80 2.71 8.89
C VAL A 21 -4.23 1.27 9.22
N PRO A 22 -3.40 0.40 9.85
CA PRO A 22 -3.82 -0.96 10.21
C PRO A 22 -4.96 -0.99 11.22
N PHE A 23 -5.01 -0.04 12.17
CA PHE A 23 -6.11 0.08 13.12
C PHE A 23 -7.43 0.38 12.41
N PHE A 24 -7.41 1.28 11.43
CA PHE A 24 -8.58 1.56 10.60
C PHE A 24 -9.02 0.34 9.78
N TRP A 25 -8.07 -0.42 9.22
CA TRP A 25 -8.40 -1.61 8.45
C TRP A 25 -9.10 -2.68 9.31
N LEU A 26 -8.65 -2.85 10.56
CA LEU A 26 -9.32 -3.72 11.53
C LEU A 26 -10.75 -3.24 11.86
N LEU A 27 -10.95 -1.94 12.05
CA LEU A 27 -12.28 -1.37 12.32
C LEU A 27 -13.23 -1.61 11.14
N MET A 28 -12.78 -1.36 9.91
CA MET A 28 -13.54 -1.63 8.69
C MET A 28 -13.87 -3.13 8.56
N ALA A 29 -12.89 -4.01 8.81
CA ALA A 29 -13.12 -5.44 8.79
C ALA A 29 -14.19 -5.89 9.81
N GLN A 30 -14.26 -5.27 10.99
CA GLN A 30 -15.29 -5.58 11.98
C GLN A 30 -16.68 -5.01 11.64
N MET A 31 -16.74 -3.83 11.05
CA MET A 31 -18.01 -3.21 10.63
C MET A 31 -18.64 -4.01 9.48
N PHE A 32 -17.83 -4.40 8.51
CA PHE A 32 -18.28 -5.06 7.30
C PHE A 32 -18.37 -6.58 7.41
N GLY A 33 -17.48 -7.19 8.19
CA GLY A 33 -17.45 -8.64 8.42
C GLY A 33 -18.74 -9.22 8.97
N LYS A 34 -19.54 -8.42 9.67
CA LYS A 34 -20.85 -8.85 10.22
C LYS A 34 -21.92 -9.14 9.17
N ASN A 35 -21.79 -8.54 7.98
CA ASN A 35 -22.79 -8.65 6.92
C ASN A 35 -22.31 -9.50 5.73
N ILE A 36 -21.10 -10.07 5.76
CA ILE A 36 -20.54 -10.86 4.65
C ILE A 36 -21.31 -12.17 4.43
N ASP A 37 -21.96 -12.70 5.47
CA ASP A 37 -22.73 -13.95 5.37
C ASP A 37 -23.91 -13.87 4.37
N GLN A 38 -24.43 -12.67 4.09
CA GLN A 38 -25.53 -12.48 3.14
C GLN A 38 -25.10 -12.61 1.66
N PHE A 39 -23.80 -12.60 1.38
CA PHE A 39 -23.23 -12.68 0.02
C PHE A 39 -22.45 -13.99 -0.21
N GLN A 40 -22.64 -15.00 0.63
CA GLN A 40 -22.02 -16.32 0.46
C GLN A 40 -22.51 -16.99 -0.83
N GLY A 41 -21.70 -16.89 -1.90
CA GLY A 41 -22.02 -17.42 -3.22
C GLY A 41 -21.38 -16.65 -4.38
N TYR A 42 -20.98 -15.40 -4.14
CA TYR A 42 -20.30 -14.57 -5.14
C TYR A 42 -18.77 -14.68 -4.99
N MET A 43 -18.09 -15.08 -6.07
CA MET A 43 -16.62 -15.25 -6.08
C MET A 43 -15.87 -13.93 -6.29
N SER A 44 -16.51 -12.94 -6.92
CA SER A 44 -15.93 -11.63 -7.19
C SER A 44 -16.88 -10.54 -6.72
N ILE A 45 -16.31 -9.44 -6.24
CA ILE A 45 -17.10 -8.31 -5.76
C ILE A 45 -17.85 -7.63 -6.92
N SER A 46 -17.34 -7.76 -8.15
CA SER A 46 -18.07 -7.32 -9.34
C SER A 46 -19.34 -8.14 -9.62
N ASP A 47 -19.41 -9.38 -9.11
CA ASP A 47 -20.62 -10.21 -9.21
C ASP A 47 -21.64 -9.80 -8.14
N ILE A 48 -21.18 -9.38 -6.95
CA ILE A 48 -22.03 -8.74 -5.93
C ILE A 48 -22.63 -7.45 -6.51
N MET A 49 -21.80 -6.63 -7.16
CA MET A 49 -22.23 -5.41 -7.84
C MET A 49 -23.27 -5.68 -8.94
N GLU A 50 -23.13 -6.79 -9.68
CA GLU A 50 -24.12 -7.21 -10.69
C GLU A 50 -25.46 -7.57 -10.06
N HIS A 51 -25.45 -8.29 -8.94
CA HIS A 51 -26.67 -8.68 -8.26
C HIS A 51 -27.47 -7.47 -7.74
N LEU A 52 -26.74 -6.43 -7.34
CA LEU A 52 -27.28 -5.23 -6.70
C LEU A 52 -27.71 -4.14 -7.71
N TYR A 53 -26.93 -3.88 -8.76
CA TYR A 53 -27.14 -2.77 -9.71
C TYR A 53 -27.29 -3.21 -11.17
N GLY A 54 -27.24 -4.52 -11.43
CA GLY A 54 -27.31 -5.09 -12.75
C GLY A 54 -25.98 -5.05 -13.52
N LYS A 55 -26.04 -5.47 -14.78
CA LYS A 55 -24.86 -5.72 -15.63
C LYS A 55 -24.01 -4.49 -15.91
N VAL A 56 -24.61 -3.30 -15.95
CA VAL A 56 -23.88 -2.05 -16.27
C VAL A 56 -22.87 -1.72 -15.16
N ALA A 57 -23.27 -1.85 -13.90
CA ALA A 57 -22.39 -1.57 -12.77
C ALA A 57 -21.22 -2.56 -12.70
N ARG A 58 -21.45 -3.85 -13.01
CA ARG A 58 -20.38 -4.85 -13.11
C ARG A 58 -19.26 -4.43 -14.06
N TRP A 59 -19.61 -3.92 -15.24
CA TRP A 59 -18.61 -3.49 -16.23
C TRP A 59 -17.83 -2.26 -15.77
N ILE A 60 -18.50 -1.27 -15.17
CA ILE A 60 -17.86 -0.06 -14.66
C ILE A 60 -16.86 -0.43 -13.53
N THR A 61 -17.28 -1.24 -12.57
CA THR A 61 -16.43 -1.67 -11.45
C THR A 61 -15.25 -2.50 -11.94
N ASN A 62 -15.46 -3.43 -12.87
CA ASN A 62 -14.37 -4.22 -13.45
C ASN A 62 -13.32 -3.35 -14.14
N ILE A 63 -13.74 -2.38 -14.97
CA ILE A 63 -12.82 -1.49 -15.68
C ILE A 63 -12.04 -0.62 -14.67
N ALA A 64 -12.74 -0.03 -13.69
CA ALA A 64 -12.10 0.80 -12.67
C ALA A 64 -11.04 0.02 -11.86
N SER A 65 -11.33 -1.22 -11.48
CA SER A 65 -10.40 -2.07 -10.75
C SER A 65 -9.17 -2.46 -11.58
N ILE A 66 -9.35 -2.76 -12.88
CA ILE A 66 -8.24 -3.07 -13.79
C ILE A 66 -7.31 -1.85 -13.93
N VAL A 67 -7.87 -0.66 -14.19
CA VAL A 67 -7.08 0.57 -14.35
C VAL A 67 -6.28 0.88 -13.08
N THR A 68 -6.91 0.75 -11.92
CA THR A 68 -6.25 0.98 -10.62
C THR A 68 -5.11 -0.02 -10.40
N SER A 69 -5.34 -1.30 -10.70
CA SER A 69 -4.35 -2.37 -10.54
C SER A 69 -3.13 -2.15 -11.43
N ILE A 70 -3.33 -1.74 -12.69
CA ILE A 70 -2.24 -1.42 -13.61
C ILE A 70 -1.40 -0.24 -13.06
N GLY A 71 -2.06 0.80 -12.55
CA GLY A 71 -1.38 1.95 -11.96
C GLY A 71 -0.50 1.55 -10.76
N LEU A 72 -1.02 0.71 -9.87
CA LEU A 72 -0.27 0.21 -8.71
C LEU A 72 0.93 -0.64 -9.12
N VAL A 73 0.74 -1.56 -10.06
CA VAL A 73 1.83 -2.42 -10.57
C VAL A 73 2.91 -1.59 -11.26
N ALA A 74 2.54 -0.57 -12.04
CA ALA A 74 3.49 0.32 -12.70
C ALA A 74 4.36 1.11 -11.69
N LEU A 75 3.74 1.61 -10.61
CA LEU A 75 4.46 2.28 -9.52
C LEU A 75 5.45 1.34 -8.83
N GLN A 76 5.02 0.11 -8.54
CA GLN A 76 5.87 -0.91 -7.92
C GLN A 76 7.03 -1.30 -8.84
N ALA A 77 6.77 -1.52 -10.13
CA ALA A 77 7.80 -1.85 -11.11
C ALA A 77 8.85 -0.73 -11.24
N THR A 78 8.42 0.53 -11.22
CA THR A 78 9.33 1.69 -11.24
C THR A 78 10.20 1.73 -9.98
N ALA A 79 9.63 1.43 -8.82
CA ALA A 79 10.40 1.34 -7.56
C ALA A 79 11.45 0.22 -7.63
N MET A 80 11.10 -0.94 -8.17
CA MET A 80 12.05 -2.04 -8.39
C MET A 80 13.17 -1.65 -9.38
N GLY A 81 12.84 -0.95 -10.46
CA GLY A 81 13.82 -0.43 -11.42
C GLY A 81 14.83 0.52 -10.79
N CYS A 82 14.40 1.35 -9.83
CA CYS A 82 15.29 2.22 -9.06
C CYS A 82 16.27 1.43 -8.17
N ILE A 83 15.81 0.33 -7.56
CA ILE A 83 16.65 -0.56 -6.77
C ILE A 83 17.70 -1.23 -7.67
N ILE A 84 17.31 -1.71 -8.86
CA ILE A 84 18.25 -2.28 -9.84
C ILE A 84 19.30 -1.24 -10.26
N HIS A 85 18.88 0.00 -10.53
CA HIS A 85 19.80 1.09 -10.83
C HIS A 85 20.81 1.32 -9.70
N TYR A 86 20.37 1.28 -8.44
CA TYR A 86 21.26 1.48 -7.28
C TYR A 86 22.35 0.40 -7.19
N PHE A 87 22.04 -0.86 -7.46
CA PHE A 87 23.01 -1.97 -7.34
C PHE A 87 23.85 -2.19 -8.60
N PHE A 88 23.25 -2.13 -9.79
CA PHE A 88 23.90 -2.47 -11.06
C PHE A 88 24.32 -1.25 -11.88
N GLN A 89 23.99 -0.03 -11.44
CA GLN A 89 24.21 1.24 -12.16
C GLN A 89 23.62 1.30 -13.58
N ILE A 90 22.68 0.41 -13.91
CA ILE A 90 21.93 0.41 -15.17
C ILE A 90 20.87 1.52 -15.14
N PRO A 91 20.64 2.29 -16.21
CA PRO A 91 19.63 3.36 -16.19
C PRO A 91 18.24 2.86 -15.76
N THR A 92 17.52 3.69 -14.99
CA THR A 92 16.22 3.34 -14.39
C THR A 92 15.16 2.93 -15.41
N SER A 93 15.21 3.48 -16.63
CA SER A 93 14.34 3.11 -17.74
C SER A 93 14.51 1.63 -18.13
N TYR A 94 15.74 1.17 -18.32
CA TYR A 94 16.03 -0.22 -18.62
C TYR A 94 15.74 -1.14 -17.43
N GLY A 95 16.06 -0.70 -16.20
CA GLY A 95 15.76 -1.46 -14.98
C GLY A 95 14.26 -1.72 -14.81
N THR A 96 13.42 -0.72 -15.09
CA THR A 96 11.96 -0.84 -14.98
C THR A 96 11.37 -1.78 -16.04
N ILE A 97 11.89 -1.73 -17.27
CA ILE A 97 11.46 -2.65 -18.35
C ILE A 97 11.78 -4.09 -17.96
N ILE A 98 13.02 -4.35 -17.50
CA ILE A 98 13.45 -5.69 -17.09
C ILE A 98 12.59 -6.23 -15.94
N SER A 99 12.37 -5.43 -14.89
CA SER A 99 11.54 -5.86 -13.75
C SER A 99 10.09 -6.16 -14.16
N THR A 100 9.52 -5.32 -15.03
CA THR A 100 8.16 -5.51 -15.53
C THR A 100 8.05 -6.75 -16.41
N SER A 101 9.03 -7.00 -17.29
CA SER A 101 9.06 -8.19 -18.14
C SER A 101 9.13 -9.47 -17.32
N ILE A 102 9.98 -9.51 -16.28
CA ILE A 102 10.09 -10.67 -15.39
C ILE A 102 8.76 -10.91 -14.64
N LEU A 103 8.16 -9.84 -14.11
CA LEU A 103 6.87 -9.91 -13.41
C LEU A 103 5.74 -10.41 -14.33
N ALA A 104 5.69 -9.90 -15.57
CA ALA A 104 4.71 -10.30 -16.57
C ALA A 104 4.86 -11.77 -16.97
N LEU A 105 6.10 -12.22 -17.21
CA LEU A 105 6.39 -13.63 -17.52
C LEU A 105 5.95 -14.54 -16.38
N TYR A 106 6.32 -14.22 -15.14
CA TYR A 106 5.94 -15.02 -13.98
C TYR A 106 4.41 -15.06 -13.78
N SER A 107 3.74 -13.93 -13.96
CA SER A 107 2.27 -13.84 -13.84
C SER A 107 1.55 -14.65 -14.94
N ALA A 108 2.08 -14.65 -16.17
CA ALA A 108 1.47 -15.39 -17.28
C ALA A 108 1.45 -16.91 -17.07
N PHE A 109 2.50 -17.47 -16.45
CA PHE A 109 2.59 -18.91 -16.18
C PHE A 109 1.99 -19.29 -14.82
N GLY A 110 1.93 -18.34 -13.89
CA GLY A 110 1.45 -18.55 -12.52
C GLY A 110 -0.05 -18.32 -12.38
N ARG A 111 -0.85 -19.40 -12.36
CA ARG A 111 -2.24 -19.35 -11.84
C ARG A 111 -2.27 -18.70 -10.45
N ILE A 112 -3.45 -18.32 -9.92
CA ILE A 112 -3.63 -17.64 -8.61
C ILE A 112 -2.78 -18.26 -7.46
N ARG A 113 -2.56 -19.58 -7.47
CA ARG A 113 -1.70 -20.28 -6.51
C ARG A 113 -0.24 -19.81 -6.52
N ALA A 114 0.35 -19.58 -7.70
CA ALA A 114 1.72 -19.11 -7.82
C ALA A 114 1.87 -17.71 -7.21
N VAL A 115 0.92 -16.81 -7.49
CA VAL A 115 0.90 -15.46 -6.92
C VAL A 115 0.85 -15.52 -5.38
N ALA A 116 0.02 -16.39 -4.83
CA ALA A 116 -0.06 -16.60 -3.38
C ALA A 116 1.25 -17.10 -2.77
N TYR A 117 1.96 -18.03 -3.42
CA TYR A 117 3.27 -18.48 -2.93
C TYR A 117 4.31 -17.36 -2.92
N THR A 118 4.34 -16.50 -3.95
CA THR A 118 5.24 -15.34 -3.97
C THR A 118 4.89 -14.30 -2.93
N ASP A 119 3.61 -14.10 -2.63
CA ASP A 119 3.17 -13.19 -1.57
C ASP A 119 3.66 -13.66 -0.19
N VAL A 120 3.49 -14.95 0.12
CA VAL A 120 4.01 -15.56 1.36
C VAL A 120 5.53 -15.42 1.43
N PHE A 121 6.24 -15.64 0.33
CA PHE A 121 7.69 -15.49 0.29
C PHE A 121 8.14 -14.05 0.55
N GLN A 122 7.48 -13.07 -0.07
CA GLN A 122 7.76 -11.64 0.17
C GLN A 122 7.46 -11.25 1.62
N PHE A 123 6.38 -11.77 2.20
CA PHE A 123 6.03 -11.54 3.59
C PHE A 123 7.10 -12.06 4.55
N VAL A 124 7.59 -13.29 4.36
CA VAL A 124 8.67 -13.87 5.17
C VAL A 124 9.96 -13.07 5.06
N ILE A 125 10.34 -12.67 3.83
CA ILE A 125 11.52 -11.82 3.62
C ILE A 125 11.39 -10.51 4.40
N LEU A 126 10.25 -9.83 4.33
CA LEU A 126 10.05 -8.55 5.01
C LEU A 126 10.10 -8.68 6.53
N ILE A 127 9.56 -9.76 7.10
CA ILE A 127 9.63 -10.05 8.54
C ILE A 127 11.09 -10.15 9.02
N ILE A 128 11.99 -10.68 8.20
CA ILE A 128 13.41 -10.84 8.57
C ILE A 128 14.20 -9.58 8.23
N ALA A 129 13.98 -9.01 7.05
CA ALA A 129 14.74 -7.89 6.53
C ALA A 129 14.53 -6.60 7.35
N ILE A 130 13.30 -6.31 7.78
CA ILE A 130 12.99 -5.07 8.52
C ILE A 130 13.67 -5.03 9.90
N PRO A 131 13.56 -6.06 10.77
CA PRO A 131 14.26 -6.07 12.07
C PRO A 131 15.77 -6.08 11.91
N LEU A 132 16.29 -6.77 10.90
CA LEU A 132 17.73 -6.80 10.63
C LEU A 132 18.24 -5.42 10.22
N ALA A 133 17.58 -4.75 9.28
CA ALA A 133 17.91 -3.39 8.86
C ALA A 133 17.81 -2.40 10.03
N CYS A 134 16.78 -2.52 10.86
CA CYS A 134 16.61 -1.70 12.06
C CYS A 134 17.75 -1.93 13.07
N SER A 135 18.16 -3.19 13.28
CA SER A 135 19.26 -3.54 14.20
C SER A 135 20.61 -3.00 13.72
N PHE A 136 20.89 -3.07 12.41
CA PHE A 136 22.10 -2.48 11.83
C PHE A 136 22.09 -0.95 11.97
N ALA A 137 20.98 -0.31 11.60
CA ALA A 137 20.83 1.14 11.73
C ALA A 137 21.02 1.61 13.19
N TYR A 138 20.49 0.86 14.17
CA TYR A 138 20.66 1.17 15.59
C TYR A 138 22.11 1.08 16.06
N ARG A 139 22.86 0.07 15.59
CA ARG A 139 24.28 -0.10 15.92
C ARG A 139 25.14 0.99 15.31
N GLU A 140 24.89 1.35 14.05
CA GLU A 140 25.64 2.38 13.33
C GLU A 140 25.35 3.79 13.88
N ALA A 141 24.13 4.03 14.37
CA ALA A 141 23.77 5.29 15.01
C ALA A 141 24.37 5.47 16.42
N GLY A 142 25.05 4.46 16.99
CA GLY A 142 25.78 4.59 18.25
C GLY A 142 24.91 4.63 19.51
N GLY A 143 23.70 4.05 19.46
CA GLY A 143 22.78 3.99 20.60
C GLY A 143 21.76 5.13 20.67
N TYR A 144 20.85 5.06 21.65
CA TYR A 144 19.72 5.97 21.78
C TYR A 144 20.13 7.44 21.98
N GLU A 145 21.20 7.68 22.73
CA GLU A 145 21.67 9.04 23.06
C GLU A 145 22.21 9.80 21.83
N ASN A 146 22.92 9.11 20.93
CA ASN A 146 23.43 9.70 19.69
C ASN A 146 22.35 9.92 18.64
N ILE A 147 21.33 9.05 18.61
CA ILE A 147 20.13 9.26 17.77
C ILE A 147 19.39 10.51 18.24
N MET A 148 19.16 10.65 19.55
CA MET A 148 18.39 11.76 20.10
C MET A 148 19.14 13.11 20.00
N SER A 149 20.48 13.11 20.04
CA SER A 149 21.29 14.31 19.89
C SER A 149 21.46 14.77 18.43
N SER A 150 21.44 13.82 17.49
CA SER A 150 21.54 14.09 16.05
C SER A 150 20.19 14.44 15.40
N LEU A 151 19.08 14.14 16.08
CA LEU A 151 17.74 14.50 15.59
C LEU A 151 17.46 15.99 15.85
N PRO A 152 17.19 16.80 14.82
CA PRO A 152 16.70 18.16 15.02
C PRO A 152 15.36 18.11 15.76
N LYS A 153 15.20 18.93 16.80
CA LYS A 153 13.97 19.01 17.62
C LYS A 153 12.70 19.23 16.80
N GLU A 154 12.84 19.83 15.62
CA GLU A 154 11.78 20.05 14.62
C GLU A 154 11.17 18.75 14.06
N MET A 155 11.96 17.68 13.89
CA MET A 155 11.45 16.37 13.45
C MET A 155 10.61 15.65 14.52
N LEU A 156 10.79 16.04 15.79
CA LEU A 156 10.09 15.47 16.94
C LEU A 156 8.92 16.35 17.37
N SER A 157 8.92 17.64 17.00
CA SER A 157 7.84 18.56 17.28
C SER A 157 6.59 18.27 16.44
N LEU A 158 5.46 18.02 17.11
CA LEU A 158 4.12 17.97 16.50
C LEU A 158 3.65 19.39 16.17
N ASN A 159 4.36 20.12 15.31
CA ASN A 159 3.99 21.48 14.98
C ASN A 159 2.95 21.49 13.86
N LEU A 160 1.77 22.07 14.08
CA LEU A 160 0.67 22.12 13.10
C LEU A 160 0.92 23.24 12.07
N THR A 161 1.99 23.13 11.28
CA THR A 161 2.28 24.05 10.16
C THR A 161 1.47 23.65 8.92
N LYS A 162 1.22 24.59 7.99
CA LYS A 162 0.42 24.38 6.76
C LYS A 162 0.84 23.15 5.94
N ASP A 163 2.12 22.80 5.92
CA ASP A 163 2.62 21.60 5.25
C ASP A 163 2.13 20.30 5.92
N ASN A 164 2.00 20.27 7.24
CA ASN A 164 1.48 19.11 7.99
C ASN A 164 -0.03 18.93 7.81
N ILE A 165 -0.77 20.02 7.57
CA ILE A 165 -2.18 19.95 7.18
C ILE A 165 -2.34 19.32 5.80
N GLN A 166 -1.47 19.63 4.83
CA GLN A 166 -1.47 18.96 3.53
C GLN A 166 -1.23 17.45 3.67
N TYR A 167 -0.40 17.00 4.61
CA TYR A 167 -0.20 15.56 4.86
C TYR A 167 -1.33 14.89 5.62
N LEU A 168 -2.02 15.59 6.52
CA LEU A 168 -3.32 15.14 7.02
C LEU A 168 -4.30 15.01 5.85
N VAL A 169 -4.37 15.99 4.95
CA VAL A 169 -5.22 15.92 3.75
C VAL A 169 -4.80 14.77 2.83
N VAL A 170 -3.51 14.49 2.63
CA VAL A 170 -3.03 13.35 1.83
C VAL A 170 -3.27 12.02 2.53
N PHE A 171 -3.19 11.97 3.86
CA PHE A 171 -3.62 10.83 4.66
C PHE A 171 -5.13 10.62 4.53
N GLU A 172 -5.93 11.67 4.69
CA GLU A 172 -7.37 11.69 4.46
C GLU A 172 -7.73 11.32 3.01
N LEU A 173 -6.91 11.67 2.01
CA LEU A 173 -7.11 11.27 0.61
C LEU A 173 -6.67 9.83 0.33
N ASN A 174 -5.59 9.33 0.97
CA ASN A 174 -5.23 7.91 0.93
C ASN A 174 -6.26 7.07 1.68
N PHE A 175 -6.79 7.60 2.77
CA PHE A 175 -7.89 7.09 3.55
C PHE A 175 -9.18 7.12 2.71
N LEU A 176 -9.43 8.18 1.96
CA LEU A 176 -10.53 8.27 1.00
C LEU A 176 -10.31 7.37 -0.20
N GLN A 177 -9.09 7.02 -0.60
CA GLN A 177 -8.80 6.00 -1.63
C GLN A 177 -8.94 4.58 -1.07
N LEU A 178 -8.58 4.36 0.19
CA LEU A 178 -8.76 3.08 0.88
C LEU A 178 -10.25 2.83 1.15
N ILE A 179 -10.97 3.89 1.54
CA ILE A 179 -12.42 3.92 1.66
C ILE A 179 -13.00 3.85 0.26
N THR A 180 -12.71 4.70 -0.72
CA THR A 180 -13.35 4.56 -2.04
C THR A 180 -12.99 3.28 -2.75
N ALA A 181 -11.82 2.65 -2.58
CA ALA A 181 -11.55 1.32 -3.15
C ALA A 181 -12.35 0.23 -2.43
N ASN A 182 -12.39 0.23 -1.09
CA ASN A 182 -13.09 -0.80 -0.30
C ASN A 182 -14.58 -0.50 -0.08
N CYS A 183 -15.00 0.75 -0.19
CA CYS A 183 -16.31 1.35 -0.01
C CYS A 183 -16.93 1.79 -1.34
N TRP A 184 -16.25 1.86 -2.49
CA TRP A 184 -16.97 1.56 -3.75
C TRP A 184 -17.35 0.09 -3.77
N HIS A 185 -16.44 -0.78 -3.30
CA HIS A 185 -16.75 -2.19 -3.08
C HIS A 185 -17.90 -2.39 -2.08
N PHE A 186 -18.07 -1.52 -1.06
CA PHE A 186 -19.11 -1.65 -0.02
C PHE A 186 -20.31 -0.69 -0.09
N HIS A 187 -20.19 0.49 -0.69
CA HIS A 187 -21.30 1.45 -0.82
C HIS A 187 -22.28 1.01 -1.91
N ALA A 188 -21.80 0.22 -2.86
CA ALA A 188 -22.66 -0.63 -3.64
C ALA A 188 -23.51 -1.59 -2.78
N GLU A 189 -22.94 -2.15 -1.71
CA GLU A 189 -23.70 -3.01 -0.80
C GLU A 189 -24.68 -2.26 0.12
N ILE A 190 -24.60 -0.92 0.24
CA ILE A 190 -25.41 -0.13 1.19
C ILE A 190 -26.36 0.88 0.54
N SER A 191 -26.10 1.36 -0.69
CA SER A 191 -27.05 2.25 -1.40
C SER A 191 -28.29 1.51 -1.94
N ILE A 192 -28.50 0.26 -1.52
CA ILE A 192 -29.75 -0.51 -1.68
C ILE A 192 -30.36 -0.74 -0.30
N LYS A 193 -30.74 0.37 0.34
CA LYS A 193 -31.98 0.45 1.10
C LYS A 193 -32.80 1.60 0.55
#